data_AF-A0A2S6ZU41-F1
#
_entry.id   AF-A0A2S6ZU41-F1
#
_cell.length_a   1.000
_cell.length_b   1.000
_cell.length_c   1.000
_cell.angle_alpha   90.00
_cell.angle_beta   90.00
_cell.angle_gamma   90.00
#
_symmetry.space_group_name_H-M   'P 1'
#
loop_
_entity.id
_entity.type
_entity.pdbx_description
1 polymer ?
#
loop_
_entity_poly.entity_id
_entity_poly.type
_entity_poly.pdbx_seq_one_letter_code
_entity_poly.pdbx_strand_id
1 'polypeptide(L)' 'MSINAVQFQAGLSMPEFFAAYGTEAKCYRALYQWRWPQGFRCPSCAGRARSRFKRGGAIYSQCS' A
#
# COMPACT_ATOMS: atom_id res chain seq x y z
N MET A 1 -30.18 3.15 -24.55
CA MET A 1 -29.78 2.76 -23.18
C MET A 1 -28.30 3.08 -23.02
N SER A 2 -27.94 3.93 -22.05
CA SER A 2 -26.54 4.25 -21.75
C SER A 2 -25.99 3.23 -20.76
N ILE A 3 -24.93 2.51 -21.13
CA ILE A 3 -24.25 1.57 -20.24
C ILE A 3 -23.54 2.37 -19.15
N ASN A 4 -23.88 2.11 -17.89
CA ASN A 4 -23.22 2.75 -16.76
C ASN A 4 -21.85 2.08 -16.53
N ALA A 5 -20.78 2.75 -16.94
CA ALA A 5 -19.41 2.24 -16.83
C ALA A 5 -18.98 1.92 -15.37
N VAL A 6 -19.64 2.50 -14.36
CA VAL A 6 -19.37 2.19 -12.94
C VAL A 6 -19.86 0.79 -12.57
N GLN A 7 -20.91 0.28 -13.21
CA GLN A 7 -21.44 -1.07 -12.97
C GLN A 7 -20.58 -2.17 -13.59
N PHE A 8 -19.74 -1.84 -14.57
CA PHE A 8 -18.92 -2.78 -15.33
C PHE A 8 -17.42 -2.48 -15.21
N GLN A 9 -16.98 -2.00 -14.04
CA GLN A 9 -15.55 -1.88 -13.79
C GLN A 9 -14.92 -3.27 -13.75
N ALA A 10 -13.79 -3.42 -14.43
CA ALA A 10 -12.95 -4.60 -14.31
C ALA A 10 -12.50 -4.72 -12.85
N GLY A 11 -13.16 -5.61 -12.11
CA GLY A 11 -12.80 -5.93 -10.74
C GLY A 11 -11.55 -6.77 -10.67
N LEU A 12 -10.98 -6.87 -9.48
CA LEU A 12 -9.91 -7.81 -9.19
C LEU A 12 -10.53 -9.19 -8.94
N SER A 13 -10.11 -10.21 -9.67
CA SER A 13 -10.56 -11.58 -9.39
C SER A 13 -10.06 -12.05 -8.02
N MET A 14 -10.69 -13.07 -7.44
CA MET A 14 -10.24 -13.64 -6.16
C MET A 14 -8.78 -14.15 -6.21
N PRO A 15 -8.34 -14.87 -7.26
CA PRO A 15 -6.92 -15.27 -7.37
C PRO A 15 -5.97 -14.08 -7.42
N GLU A 16 -6.29 -13.01 -8.17
CA GLU A 16 -5.49 -11.79 -8.23
C GLU A 16 -5.47 -11.06 -6.88
N PHE A 17 -6.59 -11.06 -6.16
CA PHE A 17 -6.68 -10.52 -4.81
C PHE A 17 -5.76 -11.27 -3.85
N PHE A 18 -5.76 -12.60 -3.85
CA PHE A 18 -4.85 -13.38 -3.00
C PHE A 18 -3.38 -13.25 -3.45
N ALA A 19 -3.13 -13.09 -4.75
CA ALA A 19 -1.80 -12.81 -5.27
C ALA A 19 -1.26 -11.48 -4.71
N ALA A 20 -2.08 -10.43 -4.70
CA ALA A 20 -1.71 -9.09 -4.25
C ALA A 20 -1.76 -8.88 -2.72
N TYR A 21 -2.71 -9.49 -2.01
CA TYR A 21 -3.03 -9.19 -0.60
C TYR A 21 -3.14 -10.41 0.32
N GLY A 22 -2.96 -11.64 -0.18
CA GLY A 22 -3.29 -12.87 0.56
C GLY A 22 -2.49 -13.16 1.83
N THR A 23 -1.52 -12.31 2.21
CA THR A 23 -0.82 -12.38 3.50
C THR A 23 -0.59 -10.97 4.04
N GLU A 24 -0.39 -10.85 5.35
CA GLU A 24 -0.10 -9.55 5.99
C GLU A 24 1.15 -8.88 5.41
N ALA A 25 2.18 -9.67 5.06
CA ALA A 25 3.38 -9.15 4.41
C ALA A 25 3.11 -8.60 2.99
N LYS A 26 2.24 -9.26 2.22
CA LYS A 26 1.81 -8.78 0.89
C LYS A 26 1.00 -7.49 1.02
N CYS A 27 0.01 -7.47 1.92
CA CYS A 27 -0.81 -6.30 2.21
C CYS A 27 0.05 -5.10 2.65
N TYR A 28 1.01 -5.32 3.57
CA TYR A 28 1.94 -4.28 4.00
C TYR A 28 2.76 -3.70 2.83
N ARG A 29 3.27 -4.56 1.93
CA ARG A 29 4.04 -4.11 0.76
C ARG A 29 3.19 -3.27 -0.18
N ALA A 30 1.97 -3.71 -0.48
CA ALA A 30 1.03 -2.97 -1.31
C ALA A 30 0.70 -1.60 -0.70
N LEU A 31 0.34 -1.59 0.59
CA LEU A 31 0.05 -0.35 1.33
C LEU A 31 1.24 0.61 1.36
N TYR A 32 2.45 0.08 1.58
CA TYR A 32 3.66 0.90 1.59
C TYR A 32 3.94 1.52 0.22
N GLN A 33 3.79 0.77 -0.88
CA GLN A 33 3.96 1.29 -2.24
C GLN A 33 2.91 2.33 -2.59
N TRP A 34 1.64 2.13 -2.22
CA TRP A 34 0.58 3.12 -2.43
C TRP A 34 0.84 4.42 -1.68
N ARG A 35 1.27 4.32 -0.42
CA ARG A 35 1.56 5.48 0.42
C ARG A 35 2.82 6.22 -0.03
N TRP A 36 3.79 5.48 -0.57
CA TRP A 36 5.08 5.99 -0.99
C TRP A 36 5.55 5.35 -2.31
N PRO A 37 5.04 5.82 -3.46
CA PRO A 37 5.35 5.22 -4.76
C PRO A 37 6.84 5.28 -5.14
N GLN A 38 7.55 6.27 -4.62
CA GLN A 38 8.98 6.50 -4.87
C GLN A 38 9.86 6.08 -3.68
N GLY A 39 9.33 5.25 -2.77
CA GLY A 39 9.92 4.98 -1.47
C GLY A 39 9.60 6.05 -0.43
N PHE A 40 9.89 5.74 0.83
CA PHE A 40 9.50 6.59 1.96
C PHE A 40 10.00 8.03 1.79
N ARG A 41 9.07 8.97 1.91
CA ARG A 41 9.33 10.38 2.10
C ARG A 41 8.61 10.85 3.35
N CYS A 42 9.34 11.49 4.25
CA CYS A 42 8.76 12.07 5.45
C CYS A 42 7.74 13.15 5.06
N PRO A 43 6.48 13.09 5.55
CA PRO A 43 5.49 14.13 5.24
C PRO A 43 5.84 15.50 5.84
N SER A 44 6.68 15.56 6.87
CA SER A 44 7.05 16.82 7.54
C SER A 44 8.25 17.52 6.89
N CYS A 45 9.23 16.79 6.36
CA CYS A 45 10.48 17.38 5.83
C CYS A 45 10.85 16.95 4.41
N ALA A 46 10.05 16.07 3.77
CA ALA A 46 10.33 15.45 2.46
C ALA A 46 11.64 14.65 2.37
N GLY A 47 12.38 14.50 3.48
CA GLY A 47 13.59 13.69 3.57
C GLY A 47 13.34 12.20 3.35
N ARG A 48 14.39 11.51 2.91
CA ARG A 48 14.40 10.05 2.71
C ARG A 48 14.99 9.29 3.90
N ALA A 49 15.74 9.98 4.76
CA ALA A 49 16.36 9.42 5.94
C ALA A 49 15.27 8.92 6.89
N ARG A 50 15.39 7.66 7.31
CA ARG A 50 14.43 7.03 8.21
C ARG A 50 15.06 5.92 9.03
N SER A 51 14.49 5.70 10.20
CA SER A 51 14.61 4.45 10.94
C SER A 51 13.34 3.61 10.73
N ARG A 52 13.47 2.28 10.79
CA ARG A 52 12.34 1.35 10.68
C ARG A 52 12.32 0.46 11.91
N PHE A 53 11.19 0.40 12.60
CA PHE A 53 11.01 -0.45 13.77
C PHE A 53 9.62 -1.07 13.80
N LYS A 54 9.47 -2.13 14.58
CA LYS A 54 8.20 -2.82 14.78
C LYS A 54 7.69 -2.54 16.19
N ARG A 55 6.40 -2.21 16.32
CA ARG A 55 5.72 -2.07 17.62
C ARG A 55 4.41 -2.84 17.53
N GLY A 56 4.27 -3.90 18.32
CA GLY A 56 3.17 -4.88 18.15
C GLY A 56 3.25 -5.54 16.77
N GLY A 57 2.12 -5.61 16.05
CA GLY A 57 2.07 -6.12 14.67
C GLY A 57 2.53 -5.10 13.61
N ALA A 58 2.52 -3.80 13.93
CA ALA A 58 2.71 -2.73 12.95
C ALA A 58 4.20 -2.37 12.76
N ILE A 59 4.55 -2.04 11.51
CA ILE A 59 5.89 -1.59 11.13
C ILE A 59 5.87 -0.10 10.85
N TYR A 60 6.67 0.64 11.61
CA TYR A 60 6.78 2.09 11.55
C TYR A 60 8.01 2.51 10.76
N SER A 61 7.88 3.64 10.06
CA SER A 61 9.00 4.37 9.44
C SER A 61 9.03 5.75 10.06
N GLN A 62 10.05 6.02 10.87
CA GLN A 62 10.23 7.29 11.57
C GLN A 62 11.29 8.11 10.83
N CYS A 63 11.01 9.39 10.63
CA CYS A 63 11.98 10.33 10.10
C CYS A 63 13.17 10.45 11.05
N SER A 64 14.38 10.39 10.49
CA SER A 64 15.65 10.62 11.19
C SER A 64 16.27 11.94 10.74
#